data_AF-A0A2T2RN20-F1
#
_entry.id   AF-A0A2T2RN20-F1
#
_cell.length_a   1.000
_cell.length_b   1.000
_cell.length_c   1.000
_cell.angle_alpha   90.00
_cell.angle_beta   90.00
_cell.angle_gamma   90.00
#
_symmetry.space_group_name_H-M   'P 1'
#
loop_
_entity.id
_entity.type
_entity.pdbx_description
1 polymer ?
#
loop_
_entity_poly.entity_id
_entity_poly.type
_entity_poly.pdbx_seq_one_letter_code
_entity_poly.pdbx_strand_id
1 'polypeptide(L)'
;MGEHLMRVYGGGLTTYAAHSFDFALYGQPLNSKDGVIGISHRGNKLYTQDSLKRARKAGCYTALITGEGIDTSAINSDISFHTVAQEKSSAHTVSYVGAITVLASLAESLGYHRTGKRLLPDSFLSEEIPKALRASMETESEMAHLARKHLNRRRLWLVVVVQVLSLLRK
;
A
#
# COMPACT_ATOMS: atom_id res chain seq x y z
N MET A 1 -5.25 2.65 3.08
CA MET A 1 -4.77 1.33 3.55
C MET A 1 -3.34 1.39 4.05
N GLY A 2 -2.33 1.69 3.23
CA GLY A 2 -0.92 1.74 3.68
C GLY A 2 -0.66 2.62 4.92
N GLU A 3 -1.17 3.85 4.94
CA GLU A 3 -1.07 4.72 6.12
C GLU A 3 -1.68 4.10 7.38
N HIS A 4 -2.86 3.47 7.25
CA HIS A 4 -3.53 2.82 8.37
C HIS A 4 -2.70 1.66 8.92
N LEU A 5 -2.17 0.79 8.03
CA LEU A 5 -1.29 -0.31 8.43
C LEU A 5 -0.07 0.19 9.19
N MET A 6 0.59 1.22 8.68
CA MET A 6 1.77 1.81 9.34
C MET A 6 1.43 2.45 10.69
N ARG A 7 0.29 3.12 10.81
CA ARG A 7 -0.12 3.73 12.09
C ARG A 7 -0.48 2.68 13.14
N VAL A 8 -1.15 1.59 12.74
CA VAL A 8 -1.59 0.53 13.66
C VAL A 8 -0.43 -0.40 14.03
N TYR A 9 0.31 -0.88 13.04
CA TYR A 9 1.33 -1.91 13.23
C TYR A 9 2.76 -1.37 13.28
N GLY A 10 3.03 -0.16 12.79
CA GLY A 10 4.36 0.45 12.74
C GLY A 10 4.90 1.02 14.06
N GLY A 11 4.36 0.60 15.21
CA GLY A 11 4.88 1.00 16.53
C GLY A 11 4.77 2.50 16.80
N GLY A 12 3.60 3.08 16.55
CA GLY A 12 3.29 4.49 16.82
C GLY A 12 3.96 5.48 15.85
N LEU A 13 4.38 5.03 14.67
CA LEU A 13 4.99 5.89 13.67
C LEU A 13 3.96 6.85 13.06
N THR A 14 4.23 8.15 13.14
CA THR A 14 3.45 9.15 12.42
C THR A 14 3.62 8.91 10.92
N THR A 15 2.54 8.52 10.25
CA THR A 15 2.54 8.20 8.82
C THR A 15 1.45 8.97 8.10
N TYR A 16 1.74 9.38 6.86
CA TYR A 16 0.81 10.05 5.96
C TYR A 16 0.84 9.36 4.59
N ALA A 17 -0.33 9.08 4.02
CA ALA A 17 -0.47 8.76 2.60
C ALA A 17 -0.83 10.03 1.84
N ALA A 18 -0.14 10.25 0.72
CA ALA A 18 -0.41 11.34 -0.19
C ALA A 18 -0.39 10.81 -1.63
N HIS A 19 -1.13 11.48 -2.52
CA HIS A 19 -0.93 11.27 -3.95
C HIS A 19 0.48 11.72 -4.33
N SER A 20 1.15 10.97 -5.20
CA SER A 20 2.53 11.30 -5.57
C SER A 20 2.66 12.65 -6.27
N PHE A 21 1.62 13.09 -6.99
CA PHE A 21 1.53 14.45 -7.54
C PHE A 21 1.61 15.51 -6.44
N ASP A 22 0.72 15.42 -5.44
CA ASP A 22 0.68 16.38 -4.33
C ASP A 22 1.95 16.32 -3.50
N PHE A 23 2.47 15.13 -3.23
CA PHE A 23 3.71 14.96 -2.49
C PHE A 23 4.92 15.52 -3.24
N ALA A 24 5.04 15.30 -4.55
CA ALA A 24 6.16 15.79 -5.33
C ALA A 24 6.17 17.33 -5.40
N LEU A 25 5.00 17.96 -5.60
CA LEU A 25 4.89 19.39 -5.88
C LEU A 25 4.61 20.24 -4.64
N TYR A 26 3.83 19.73 -3.68
CA TYR A 26 3.27 20.49 -2.56
C TYR A 26 3.51 19.85 -1.19
N GLY A 27 4.20 18.70 -1.14
CA GLY A 27 4.47 18.00 0.11
C GLY A 27 5.21 18.87 1.14
N GLN A 28 5.09 18.53 2.41
CA GLN A 28 5.77 19.26 3.49
C GLN A 28 7.30 19.13 3.41
N PRO A 29 8.07 20.05 4.00
CA PRO A 29 9.51 19.91 4.12
C PRO A 29 9.91 18.56 4.73
N LEU A 30 10.94 17.93 4.17
CA LEU A 30 11.47 16.65 4.62
C LEU A 30 12.87 16.86 5.20
N ASN A 31 13.29 15.93 6.04
CA ASN A 31 14.65 15.84 6.55
C ASN A 31 15.11 14.38 6.67
N SER A 32 16.36 14.16 7.06
CA SER A 32 16.98 12.82 7.14
C SER A 32 16.36 11.88 8.18
N LYS A 33 15.50 12.37 9.09
CA LYS A 33 14.73 11.52 10.02
C LYS A 33 13.44 10.97 9.40
N ASP A 34 13.06 11.45 8.22
CA ASP A 34 11.89 10.98 7.49
C ASP A 34 12.24 9.82 6.55
N GLY A 35 11.26 8.98 6.27
CA GLY A 35 11.34 7.91 5.27
C GLY A 35 10.22 8.05 4.23
N VAL A 36 10.51 7.70 2.98
CA VAL A 36 9.52 7.80 1.89
C VAL A 36 9.42 6.49 1.12
N ILE A 37 8.20 5.98 1.01
CA ILE A 37 7.89 4.75 0.27
C ILE A 37 7.06 5.14 -0.95
N GLY A 38 7.63 4.97 -2.14
CA GLY A 38 6.94 5.11 -3.41
C GLY A 38 6.26 3.81 -3.80
N ILE A 39 5.05 3.90 -4.36
CA ILE A 39 4.31 2.73 -4.86
C ILE A 39 3.98 2.98 -6.32
N SER A 40 4.43 2.10 -7.21
CA SER A 40 4.15 2.18 -8.64
C SER A 40 4.35 0.83 -9.32
N HIS A 41 3.27 0.14 -9.70
CA HIS A 41 3.34 -1.16 -10.39
C HIS A 41 4.20 -1.12 -11.67
N ARG A 42 4.06 -0.06 -12.46
CA ARG A 42 4.83 0.14 -13.70
C ARG A 42 6.25 0.65 -13.48
N GLY A 43 6.59 1.04 -12.25
CA GLY A 43 7.87 1.68 -11.91
C GLY A 43 8.33 2.85 -12.80
N ASN A 44 7.44 3.54 -13.52
CA ASN A 44 7.81 4.61 -14.46
C ASN A 44 6.94 5.87 -14.35
N LYS A 45 6.14 5.99 -13.27
CA LYS A 45 5.28 7.15 -13.06
C LYS A 45 6.10 8.35 -12.61
N LEU A 46 6.15 9.38 -13.45
CA LEU A 46 6.93 10.62 -13.25
C LEU A 46 6.86 11.14 -11.80
N TYR A 47 5.67 11.41 -11.28
CA TYR A 47 5.52 11.98 -9.93
C TYR A 47 5.96 11.03 -8.80
N THR A 48 5.95 9.71 -9.00
CA THR A 48 6.52 8.77 -8.03
C THR A 48 8.05 8.87 -8.05
N GLN A 49 8.66 9.01 -9.24
CA GLN A 49 10.10 9.21 -9.37
C GLN A 49 10.53 10.55 -8.76
N ASP A 50 9.79 11.63 -9.03
CA ASP A 50 10.06 12.96 -8.48
C ASP A 50 9.89 12.99 -6.96
N SER A 51 8.88 12.28 -6.42
CA SER A 51 8.70 12.13 -4.98
C SER A 51 9.91 11.48 -4.31
N LEU A 52 10.43 10.38 -4.88
CA LEU A 52 11.58 9.67 -4.32
C LEU A 52 12.88 10.48 -4.50
N LYS A 53 13.04 11.15 -5.65
CA LYS A 53 14.16 12.08 -5.88
C LYS A 53 14.16 13.24 -4.90
N ARG A 54 13.00 13.82 -4.62
CA ARG A 54 12.81 14.87 -3.62
C ARG A 54 13.21 14.39 -2.23
N ALA A 55 12.75 13.21 -1.83
CA ALA A 55 13.07 12.61 -0.53
C ALA A 55 14.58 12.39 -0.35
N ARG A 56 15.25 11.81 -1.36
CA ARG A 56 16.71 11.63 -1.32
C ARG A 56 17.49 12.94 -1.23
N LYS A 57 17.05 13.98 -1.94
CA LYS A 57 17.67 15.32 -1.84
C LYS A 57 17.59 15.91 -0.41
N ALA A 58 16.58 15.50 0.36
CA ALA A 58 16.44 15.87 1.77
C ALA A 58 17.18 14.92 2.74
N GLY A 59 17.88 13.91 2.21
CA GLY A 59 18.61 12.91 2.99
C GLY A 59 17.72 11.80 3.56
N CYS A 60 16.47 11.66 3.11
CA CYS A 60 15.57 10.60 3.56
C CYS A 60 16.00 9.24 3.00
N TYR A 61 15.76 8.17 3.76
CA TYR A 61 15.83 6.81 3.26
C TYR A 61 14.58 6.49 2.42
N THR A 62 14.77 5.88 1.26
CA THR A 62 13.70 5.69 0.27
C THR A 62 13.50 4.24 -0.13
N ALA A 63 12.24 3.84 -0.24
CA ALA A 63 11.84 2.53 -0.74
C ALA A 63 10.89 2.65 -1.94
N LEU A 64 10.95 1.69 -2.86
CA LEU A 64 9.99 1.55 -3.96
C LEU A 64 9.28 0.21 -3.87
N ILE A 65 7.96 0.20 -4.00
CA ILE A 65 7.15 -1.01 -4.22
C ILE A 65 6.68 -0.98 -5.68
N THR A 66 7.08 -1.98 -6.47
CA THR A 66 6.83 -2.04 -7.92
C THR A 66 6.49 -3.46 -8.38
N GLY A 67 6.05 -3.62 -9.63
CA GLY A 67 5.94 -4.93 -10.25
C GLY A 67 7.30 -5.50 -10.64
N GLU A 68 7.32 -6.79 -10.96
CA GLU A 68 8.48 -7.50 -11.51
C GLU A 68 8.81 -7.03 -12.93
N GLY A 69 10.04 -7.29 -13.37
CA GLY A 69 10.48 -7.06 -14.75
C GLY A 69 10.63 -5.59 -15.15
N ILE A 70 10.65 -4.67 -14.17
CA ILE A 70 10.86 -3.24 -14.41
C ILE A 70 12.29 -2.86 -14.09
N ASP A 71 12.94 -2.19 -15.03
CA ASP A 71 14.18 -1.46 -14.75
C ASP A 71 13.88 -0.25 -13.86
N THR A 72 14.34 -0.32 -12.63
CA THR A 72 14.14 0.73 -11.61
C THR A 72 15.37 1.62 -11.43
N SER A 73 16.43 1.43 -12.24
CA SER A 73 17.67 2.21 -12.17
C SER A 73 17.42 3.72 -12.23
N ALA A 74 16.44 4.16 -13.04
CA ALA A 74 16.02 5.55 -13.14
C ALA A 74 15.34 6.11 -11.88
N ILE A 75 14.71 5.26 -11.06
CA ILE A 75 14.06 5.68 -9.81
C ILE A 75 15.08 5.89 -8.69
N ASN A 76 16.17 5.14 -8.71
CA ASN A 76 17.30 5.22 -7.77
C ASN A 76 16.87 5.23 -6.29
N SER A 77 15.91 4.38 -5.89
CA SER A 77 15.55 4.17 -4.49
C SER A 77 16.60 3.34 -3.76
N ASP A 78 16.73 3.53 -2.44
CA ASP A 78 17.71 2.78 -1.63
C ASP A 78 17.35 1.29 -1.54
N ILE A 79 16.06 0.96 -1.57
CA ILE A 79 15.56 -0.41 -1.65
C ILE A 79 14.34 -0.50 -2.57
N SER A 80 14.18 -1.65 -3.23
CA SER A 80 13.03 -1.96 -4.08
C SER A 80 12.41 -3.30 -3.71
N PHE A 81 11.09 -3.33 -3.58
CA PHE A 81 10.28 -4.52 -3.36
C PHE A 81 9.48 -4.83 -4.63
N HIS A 82 9.64 -6.04 -5.15
CA HIS A 82 8.89 -6.50 -6.31
C HIS A 82 7.67 -7.31 -5.86
N THR A 83 6.52 -7.03 -6.47
CA THR A 83 5.23 -7.64 -6.12
C THR A 83 4.91 -8.81 -7.05
N VAL A 84 4.37 -8.52 -8.23
CA VAL A 84 3.97 -9.52 -9.23
C VAL A 84 4.37 -9.07 -10.63
N ALA A 85 4.34 -9.99 -11.58
CA ALA A 85 4.49 -9.71 -13.00
C ALA A 85 3.59 -8.56 -13.49
N GLN A 86 4.03 -7.90 -14.56
CA GLN A 86 3.32 -6.77 -15.14
C GLN A 86 1.90 -7.16 -15.57
N GLU A 87 0.92 -6.40 -15.07
CA GLU A 87 -0.48 -6.61 -15.43
C GLU A 87 -0.73 -6.00 -16.82
N LYS A 88 -1.55 -6.66 -17.65
CA LYS A 88 -1.96 -6.10 -18.95
C LYS A 88 -2.96 -4.95 -18.77
N SER A 89 -3.85 -5.08 -17.79
CA SER A 89 -4.86 -4.07 -17.44
C SER A 89 -4.23 -2.82 -16.80
N SER A 90 -4.86 -1.67 -17.02
CA SER A 90 -4.58 -0.43 -16.26
C SER A 90 -5.34 -0.36 -14.93
N ALA A 91 -6.39 -1.16 -14.76
CA ALA A 91 -7.04 -1.40 -13.48
C ALA A 91 -6.28 -2.52 -12.77
N HIS A 92 -5.27 -2.13 -12.00
CA HIS A 92 -4.38 -3.05 -11.28
C HIS A 92 -5.11 -3.72 -10.12
N THR A 93 -5.01 -5.05 -10.04
CA THR A 93 -5.73 -5.87 -9.06
C THR A 93 -4.76 -6.63 -8.18
N VAL A 94 -4.06 -7.62 -8.76
CA VAL A 94 -3.12 -8.47 -8.03
C VAL A 94 -1.94 -7.64 -7.50
N SER A 95 -1.42 -6.69 -8.29
CA SER A 95 -0.32 -5.82 -7.81
C SER A 95 -0.76 -4.87 -6.69
N TYR A 96 -2.03 -4.47 -6.65
CA TYR A 96 -2.56 -3.67 -5.54
C TYR A 96 -2.58 -4.46 -4.24
N VAL A 97 -3.08 -5.71 -4.28
CA VAL A 97 -3.05 -6.61 -3.12
C VAL A 97 -1.60 -6.92 -2.71
N GLY A 98 -0.72 -7.20 -3.67
CA GLY A 98 0.70 -7.43 -3.41
C GLY A 98 1.38 -6.23 -2.73
N ALA A 99 1.08 -5.01 -3.16
CA ALA A 99 1.61 -3.81 -2.52
C ALA A 99 1.10 -3.65 -1.07
N ILE A 100 -0.17 -3.97 -0.81
CA ILE A 100 -0.72 -3.99 0.56
C ILE A 100 0.00 -5.03 1.42
N THR A 101 0.27 -6.22 0.90
CA THR A 101 1.00 -7.27 1.61
C THR A 101 2.42 -6.81 1.99
N VAL A 102 3.15 -6.20 1.06
CA VAL A 102 4.50 -5.64 1.35
C VAL A 102 4.42 -4.57 2.44
N LEU A 103 3.43 -3.66 2.36
CA LEU A 103 3.24 -2.62 3.37
C LEU A 103 2.89 -3.19 4.75
N ALA A 104 2.07 -4.24 4.82
CA ALA A 104 1.74 -4.92 6.07
C ALA A 104 2.99 -5.56 6.70
N SER A 105 3.79 -6.30 5.92
CA SER A 105 5.05 -6.88 6.38
C SER A 105 6.02 -5.81 6.88
N LEU A 106 6.13 -4.69 6.16
CA LEU A 106 7.02 -3.60 6.53
C LEU A 106 6.55 -2.90 7.80
N ALA A 107 5.25 -2.64 7.92
CA ALA A 107 4.67 -2.03 9.12
C ALA A 107 4.93 -2.91 10.35
N GLU A 108 4.68 -4.21 10.26
CA GLU A 108 4.93 -5.16 11.35
C GLU A 108 6.41 -5.24 11.74
N SER A 109 7.30 -5.33 10.74
CA SER A 109 8.74 -5.35 10.99
C SER A 109 9.21 -4.07 11.69
N LEU A 110 8.76 -2.89 11.22
CA LEU A 110 9.04 -1.61 11.86
C LEU A 110 8.49 -1.56 13.30
N GLY A 111 7.26 -2.02 13.51
CA GLY A 111 6.65 -2.10 14.84
C GLY A 111 7.43 -2.97 15.80
N TYR A 112 7.84 -4.16 15.35
CA TYR A 112 8.67 -5.07 16.11
C TYR A 112 10.01 -4.43 16.48
N HIS A 113 10.72 -3.84 15.52
CA HIS A 113 12.00 -3.18 15.79
C HIS A 113 11.89 -1.97 16.73
N ARG A 114 10.74 -1.29 16.78
CA ARG A 114 10.51 -0.13 17.64
C ARG A 114 10.02 -0.50 19.04
N THR A 115 9.28 -1.59 19.18
CA THR A 115 8.53 -1.91 20.41
C THR A 115 8.87 -3.27 21.02
N GLY A 116 9.57 -4.13 20.29
CA GLY A 116 9.88 -5.52 20.66
C GLY A 116 8.68 -6.47 20.59
N LYS A 117 7.52 -6.01 20.10
CA LYS A 117 6.28 -6.79 20.07
C LYS A 117 5.85 -7.07 18.63
N ARG A 118 5.42 -8.30 18.37
CA ARG A 118 4.71 -8.66 17.15
C ARG A 118 3.21 -8.45 17.36
N LEU A 119 2.56 -7.77 16.43
CA LEU A 119 1.12 -7.47 16.47
C LEU A 119 0.34 -8.26 15.42
N LEU A 120 0.98 -8.62 14.31
CA LEU A 120 0.41 -9.54 13.32
C LEU A 120 0.82 -10.99 13.65
N PRO A 121 -0.13 -11.95 13.62
CA PRO A 121 0.19 -13.36 13.66
C PRO A 121 1.08 -13.78 12.47
N ASP A 122 1.97 -14.76 12.68
CA ASP A 122 2.83 -15.29 11.61
C ASP A 122 2.02 -15.86 10.42
N SER A 123 0.81 -16.37 10.70
CA SER A 123 -0.13 -16.91 9.71
C SER A 123 -0.90 -15.84 8.93
N PHE A 124 -0.84 -14.56 9.33
CA PHE A 124 -1.74 -13.54 8.79
C PHE A 124 -1.59 -13.38 7.27
N LEU A 125 -0.35 -13.26 6.79
CA LEU A 125 -0.08 -13.05 5.37
C LEU A 125 -0.16 -14.34 4.55
N SER A 126 0.25 -15.47 5.13
CA SER A 126 0.33 -16.77 4.44
C SER A 126 -1.00 -17.51 4.39
N GLU A 127 -1.88 -17.31 5.36
CA GLU A 127 -3.12 -18.08 5.50
C GLU A 127 -4.36 -17.19 5.52
N GLU A 128 -4.41 -16.19 6.42
CA GLU A 128 -5.63 -15.41 6.64
C GLU A 128 -6.00 -14.54 5.44
N ILE A 129 -5.03 -13.82 4.87
CA ILE A 129 -5.26 -12.99 3.68
C ILE A 129 -5.68 -13.85 2.47
N PRO A 130 -4.96 -14.93 2.08
CA PRO A 130 -5.41 -15.81 1.01
C PRO A 130 -6.79 -16.42 1.27
N LYS A 131 -7.10 -16.83 2.51
CA LYS A 131 -8.41 -17.35 2.88
C LYS A 131 -9.51 -16.32 2.69
N ALA A 132 -9.31 -15.09 3.15
CA ALA A 132 -10.27 -14.00 3.00
C ALA A 132 -10.50 -13.63 1.52
N LEU A 133 -9.44 -13.65 0.69
CA LEU A 133 -9.54 -13.41 -0.75
C LEU A 133 -10.36 -14.51 -1.44
N ARG A 134 -10.11 -15.80 -1.13
CA ARG A 134 -10.90 -16.92 -1.67
C ARG A 134 -12.37 -16.79 -1.30
N ALA A 135 -12.67 -16.56 -0.02
CA ALA A 135 -14.04 -16.37 0.45
C ALA A 135 -14.73 -15.18 -0.24
N SER A 136 -14.00 -14.09 -0.52
CA SER A 136 -14.55 -12.95 -1.25
C SER A 136 -14.90 -13.31 -2.70
N MET A 137 -14.12 -14.18 -3.34
CA MET A 137 -14.40 -14.65 -4.71
C MET A 137 -15.64 -15.55 -4.78
N GLU A 138 -16.02 -16.23 -3.69
CA GLU A 138 -17.25 -17.05 -3.65
C GLU A 138 -18.53 -16.21 -3.81
N THR A 139 -18.45 -14.88 -3.65
CA THR A 139 -19.59 -13.95 -3.77
C THR A 139 -19.84 -13.42 -5.19
N GLU A 140 -19.19 -13.99 -6.20
CA GLU A 140 -19.26 -13.52 -7.60
C GLU A 140 -20.70 -13.49 -8.13
N SER A 141 -21.53 -14.46 -7.74
CA SER A 141 -22.92 -14.56 -8.20
C SER A 141 -23.78 -13.40 -7.68
N GLU A 142 -23.57 -13.01 -6.43
CA GLU A 142 -24.21 -11.90 -5.74
C GLU A 142 -23.72 -10.57 -6.31
N MET A 143 -22.42 -10.44 -6.60
CA MET A 143 -21.87 -9.27 -7.29
C MET A 143 -22.53 -9.08 -8.67
N ALA A 144 -22.66 -10.16 -9.45
CA ALA A 144 -23.32 -10.12 -10.75
C ALA A 144 -24.81 -9.75 -10.62
N HIS A 145 -25.50 -10.27 -9.60
CA HIS A 145 -26.89 -9.89 -9.32
C HIS A 145 -27.02 -8.40 -8.99
N LEU A 146 -26.17 -7.90 -8.09
CA LEU A 146 -26.15 -6.49 -7.69
C LEU A 146 -25.87 -5.58 -8.90
N ALA A 147 -24.87 -5.93 -9.73
CA ALA A 147 -24.56 -5.19 -10.95
C ALA A 147 -25.79 -5.06 -11.87
N ARG A 148 -26.55 -6.15 -12.08
CA ARG A 148 -27.79 -6.11 -12.87
C ARG A 148 -28.85 -5.19 -12.25
N LYS A 149 -29.02 -5.21 -10.93
CA LYS A 149 -29.96 -4.33 -10.21
C LYS A 149 -29.59 -2.85 -10.33
N HIS A 150 -28.33 -2.55 -10.54
CA HIS A 150 -27.81 -1.18 -10.67
C HIS A 150 -27.53 -0.72 -12.11
N LEU A 151 -27.84 -1.53 -13.12
CA LEU A 151 -27.51 -1.27 -14.54
C LEU A 151 -27.90 0.14 -15.03
N ASN A 152 -29.10 0.60 -14.65
CA ASN A 152 -29.66 1.88 -15.13
C ASN A 152 -29.49 3.03 -14.12
N ARG A 153 -28.64 2.89 -13.11
CA ARG A 153 -28.42 3.95 -12.12
C ARG A 153 -27.47 5.00 -12.70
N ARG A 154 -27.91 6.26 -12.71
CA ARG A 154 -27.07 7.40 -13.14
C ARG A 154 -25.89 7.65 -12.20
N ARG A 155 -26.03 7.33 -10.91
CA ARG A 155 -25.03 7.60 -9.87
C ARG A 155 -25.03 6.46 -8.86
N LEU A 156 -23.83 6.07 -8.44
CA LEU A 156 -23.57 5.17 -7.32
C LEU A 156 -22.65 5.91 -6.34
N TRP A 157 -22.99 5.90 -5.06
CA TRP A 157 -22.19 6.50 -4.00
C TRP A 157 -21.61 5.37 -3.17
N LEU A 158 -20.28 5.31 -3.08
CA LEU A 158 -19.59 4.37 -2.21
C LEU A 158 -19.34 5.07 -0.88
N VAL A 159 -20.00 4.60 0.17
CA VAL A 159 -19.84 5.12 1.53
C VAL A 159 -19.01 4.13 2.31
N VAL A 160 -17.86 4.57 2.80
CA VAL A 160 -16.93 3.75 3.58
C VAL A 160 -16.76 4.36 4.96
N VAL A 161 -16.86 3.54 5.99
CA VAL A 161 -16.46 3.89 7.35
C VAL A 161 -15.16 3.16 7.63
N VAL A 162 -14.10 3.90 7.94
CA VAL A 162 -12.86 3.31 8.46
C VAL A 162 -13.07 3.09 9.95
N GLN A 163 -13.63 1.94 10.31
CA GLN A 163 -13.78 1.58 11.70
C GLN A 163 -12.41 1.13 12.23
N VAL A 164 -11.79 1.96 13.07
CA VAL A 164 -10.58 1.58 13.81
C VAL A 164 -11.02 0.56 14.85
N LEU A 165 -11.02 -0.72 14.47
CA LEU A 165 -11.21 -1.80 15.41
C LEU A 165 -10.06 -1.75 16.41
N SER A 166 -10.36 -1.38 17.65
CA SER A 166 -9.47 -1.62 18.79
C SER A 166 -9.40 -3.13 19.03
N LEU A 167 -8.67 -3.85 18.17
CA LEU A 167 -8.44 -5.29 18.32
C LEU A 167 -7.40 -5.62 19.42
N LEU A 168 -7.05 -4.65 20.27
CA LEU A 168 -6.13 -4.80 21.40
C LEU A 168 -6.77 -4.48 22.76
N ARG A 169 -8.01 -4.95 22.97
CA ARG A 169 -8.55 -5.14 24.33
C ARG A 169 -8.94 -6.59 24.54
N LYS A 170 -7.94 -7.44 24.77
CA LYS A 170 -8.00 -8.56 25.72
C LYS A 170 -6.64 -8.68 26.39
#